data_AF-A0A4V2E9H5-F1
#
_entry.id   AF-A0A4V2E9H5-F1
#
_cell.length_a   1.000
_cell.length_b   1.000
_cell.length_c   1.000
_cell.angle_alpha   90.00
_cell.angle_beta   90.00
_cell.angle_gamma   90.00
#
_symmetry.space_group_name_H-M   'P 1'
#
loop_
_entity.id
_entity.type
_entity.pdbx_description
1 polymer ?
#
loop_
_entity_poly.entity_id
_entity_poly.type
_entity_poly.pdbx_seq_one_letter_code
_entity_poly.pdbx_strand_id
1 'polypeptide(L)'
;MSQSDPTDNALAAIASILDEQHAPAPIEKPQADPGAAEEQPASPLPQEAHGYSKVGPGPMAALRFKWTVREQDGQYYVDETIGENSKPLVSGPMDREAAIRFVDDREADAHHRFEVLKQEMASRAAVASLIREEGGEI
;
A
#
# COMPACT_ATOMS: atom_id res chain seq x y z
N MET A 1 21.66 -18.60 -46.72
CA MET A 1 20.41 -18.75 -45.95
C MET A 1 20.76 -18.47 -44.50
N SER A 2 20.41 -17.31 -43.97
CA SER A 2 20.82 -16.90 -42.61
C SER A 2 19.98 -17.66 -41.60
N GLN A 3 20.65 -18.54 -40.87
CA GLN A 3 20.14 -19.28 -39.73
C GLN A 3 19.76 -18.27 -38.65
N SER A 4 18.46 -18.13 -38.36
CA SER A 4 17.97 -17.24 -37.30
C SER A 4 18.60 -17.66 -35.97
N ASP A 5 19.31 -16.74 -35.33
CA ASP A 5 19.96 -16.97 -34.05
C ASP A 5 18.88 -17.26 -32.99
N PRO A 6 19.02 -18.31 -32.17
CA PRO A 6 18.03 -18.65 -31.13
C PRO A 6 17.82 -17.50 -30.12
N THR A 7 18.79 -16.60 -29.98
CA THR A 7 18.67 -15.39 -29.14
C THR A 7 17.68 -14.39 -29.72
N ASP A 8 17.65 -14.23 -31.05
CA ASP A 8 16.77 -13.30 -31.74
C ASP A 8 15.30 -13.78 -31.65
N ASN A 9 15.09 -15.10 -31.75
CA ASN A 9 13.78 -15.71 -31.54
C ASN A 9 13.29 -15.53 -30.08
N ALA A 10 14.19 -15.68 -29.10
CA ALA A 10 13.85 -15.44 -27.70
C ALA A 10 13.48 -13.96 -27.44
N LEU A 11 14.20 -13.01 -28.03
CA LEU A 11 13.89 -11.58 -27.92
C LEU A 11 12.57 -11.22 -28.60
N ALA A 12 12.29 -11.79 -29.78
CA ALA A 12 11.02 -11.59 -30.48
C ALA A 12 9.83 -12.12 -29.66
N ALA A 13 9.97 -13.28 -29.00
CA ALA A 13 8.94 -13.84 -28.14
C ALA A 13 8.66 -12.95 -26.91
N ILE A 14 9.71 -12.41 -26.27
CA ILE A 14 9.56 -11.49 -25.13
C ILE A 14 8.90 -10.18 -25.55
N ALA A 15 9.26 -9.64 -26.73
CA ALA A 15 8.65 -8.43 -27.27
C ALA A 15 7.15 -8.61 -27.57
N SER A 16 6.76 -9.76 -28.12
CA SER A 16 5.34 -10.06 -28.42
C SER A 16 4.46 -10.11 -27.17
N ILE A 17 5.00 -10.62 -26.06
CA ILE A 17 4.26 -10.71 -24.77
C ILE A 17 4.10 -9.32 -24.15
N LEU A 18 5.11 -8.44 -24.25
CA LEU A 18 5.03 -7.07 -23.73
C LEU A 18 4.00 -6.22 -24.49
N ASP A 19 3.89 -6.41 -25.81
CA ASP A 19 2.99 -5.67 -26.69
C ASP A 19 1.51 -6.00 -26.41
N GLU A 20 1.20 -7.26 -26.06
CA GLU A 20 -0.15 -7.67 -25.66
C GLU A 20 -0.61 -7.09 -24.30
N GLN A 21 0.31 -6.64 -23.44
CA GLN A 21 -0.02 -6.11 -22.11
C GLN A 21 -0.27 -4.59 -22.06
N HIS A 22 -0.23 -3.87 -23.18
CA HIS A 22 -0.40 -2.41 -23.19
C HIS A 22 -1.45 -1.92 -24.21
N ALA A 23 -2.69 -2.40 -24.09
CA ALA A 23 -3.83 -1.64 -24.58
C ALA A 23 -4.31 -0.69 -23.46
N PRO A 24 -4.15 0.64 -23.58
CA PRO A 24 -4.80 1.57 -22.67
C PRO A 24 -6.30 1.53 -22.94
N ALA A 25 -7.09 1.04 -21.99
CA ALA A 25 -8.51 1.33 -21.96
C ALA A 25 -8.67 2.87 -21.91
N PRO A 26 -9.56 3.49 -22.71
CA PRO A 26 -9.84 4.91 -22.58
C PRO A 26 -10.55 5.11 -21.24
N ILE A 27 -9.80 5.58 -20.23
CA ILE A 27 -10.40 6.13 -19.03
C ILE A 27 -10.88 7.52 -19.44
N GLU A 28 -12.19 7.62 -19.73
CA GLU A 28 -12.89 8.90 -19.74
C GLU A 28 -12.51 9.66 -18.47
N LYS A 29 -12.07 10.91 -18.61
CA LYS A 29 -11.74 11.77 -17.49
C LYS A 29 -13.05 12.40 -16.97
N PRO A 30 -13.50 12.14 -15.73
CA PRO A 30 -14.26 13.14 -15.03
C PRO A 30 -13.30 14.27 -14.67
N GLN A 31 -13.42 15.37 -15.39
CA GLN A 31 -12.82 16.64 -15.04
C GLN A 31 -13.45 17.09 -13.71
N ALA A 32 -12.76 16.83 -12.59
CA ALA A 32 -13.14 17.35 -11.28
C ALA A 32 -12.24 18.55 -10.96
N ASP A 33 -12.91 19.70 -10.93
CA ASP A 33 -12.48 21.00 -10.42
C ASP A 33 -11.86 20.89 -9.00
N PRO A 34 -10.76 21.59 -8.67
CA PRO A 34 -10.23 21.63 -7.31
C PRO A 34 -11.04 22.63 -6.47
N GLY A 35 -12.26 22.22 -6.11
CA GLY A 35 -13.13 22.92 -5.17
C GLY A 35 -13.09 22.25 -3.81
N ALA A 36 -12.62 22.98 -2.80
CA ALA A 36 -12.63 22.64 -1.38
C ALA A 36 -13.80 21.75 -0.96
N ALA A 37 -13.52 20.51 -0.58
CA ALA A 37 -14.44 19.67 0.16
C ALA A 37 -14.03 19.71 1.64
N GLU A 38 -14.72 20.56 2.40
CA GLU A 38 -14.83 20.43 3.84
C GLU A 38 -15.25 18.98 4.16
N GLU A 39 -14.52 18.35 5.08
CA GLU A 39 -14.82 17.04 5.64
C GLU A 39 -16.17 17.10 6.37
N GLN A 40 -17.25 16.82 5.65
CA GLN A 40 -18.53 16.50 6.25
C GLN A 40 -18.57 14.98 6.46
N PRO A 41 -18.76 14.48 7.69
CA PRO A 41 -18.78 13.04 7.96
C PRO A 41 -20.02 12.43 7.29
N ALA A 42 -19.80 11.84 6.12
CA ALA A 42 -20.80 11.05 5.44
C ALA A 42 -21.10 9.82 6.31
N SER A 43 -22.36 9.64 6.67
CA SER A 43 -22.82 8.43 7.35
C SER A 43 -22.33 7.20 6.57
N PRO A 44 -21.70 6.20 7.21
CA PRO A 44 -21.17 5.07 6.47
C PRO A 44 -22.35 4.32 5.84
N LEU A 45 -22.39 4.31 4.51
CA LEU A 45 -23.08 3.26 3.77
C LEU A 45 -22.62 1.90 4.34
N PRO A 46 -23.46 0.85 4.36
CA PRO A 46 -23.02 -0.48 4.77
C PRO A 46 -21.81 -0.88 3.90
N GLN A 47 -20.60 -0.73 4.44
CA GLN A 47 -19.38 -1.09 3.72
C GLN A 47 -19.34 -2.60 3.65
N GLU A 48 -19.59 -3.15 2.47
CA GLU A 48 -19.39 -4.56 2.16
C GLU A 48 -18.02 -4.98 2.72
N ALA A 49 -18.02 -5.89 3.70
CA ALA A 49 -16.77 -6.22 4.37
C ALA A 49 -15.82 -6.95 3.41
N HIS A 50 -16.33 -7.78 2.51
CA HIS A 50 -15.51 -8.40 1.49
C HIS A 50 -14.88 -7.34 0.57
N GLY A 51 -13.54 -7.38 0.45
CA GLY A 51 -12.79 -6.39 -0.33
C GLY A 51 -12.50 -5.08 0.41
N TYR A 52 -13.01 -4.92 1.64
CA TYR A 52 -12.61 -3.78 2.47
C TYR A 52 -11.10 -3.82 2.72
N SER A 53 -10.41 -2.71 2.44
CA SER A 53 -8.97 -2.67 2.61
C SER A 53 -8.46 -1.30 3.04
N LYS A 54 -7.33 -1.31 3.75
CA LYS A 54 -6.59 -0.12 4.16
C LYS A 54 -5.10 -0.35 3.96
N VAL A 55 -4.37 0.75 3.81
CA VAL A 55 -2.91 0.74 3.66
C VAL A 55 -2.31 1.57 4.80
N GLY A 56 -1.32 1.01 5.48
CA GLY A 56 -0.63 1.66 6.59
C GLY A 56 0.32 2.78 6.12
N PRO A 57 0.82 3.58 7.07
CA PRO A 57 1.70 4.72 6.79
C PRO A 57 3.11 4.25 6.38
N GLY A 58 3.85 5.14 5.73
CA GLY A 58 5.26 4.92 5.41
C GLY A 58 5.70 5.66 4.15
N PRO A 59 6.99 5.88 3.94
CA PRO A 59 7.48 6.66 2.79
C PRO A 59 7.45 5.86 1.47
N MET A 60 7.56 4.53 1.54
CA MET A 60 7.68 3.67 0.35
C MET A 60 6.57 2.62 0.35
N ALA A 61 5.88 2.47 -0.79
CA ALA A 61 4.78 1.51 -0.94
C ALA A 61 5.21 0.07 -0.61
N ALA A 62 6.44 -0.31 -0.96
CA ALA A 62 7.00 -1.64 -0.68
C ALA A 62 7.15 -1.98 0.81
N LEU A 63 7.10 -0.98 1.70
CA LEU A 63 7.29 -1.12 3.15
C LEU A 63 6.00 -0.92 3.95
N ARG A 64 4.93 -0.46 3.30
CA ARG A 64 3.64 -0.22 3.97
C ARG A 64 2.92 -1.53 4.20
N PHE A 65 2.20 -1.61 5.31
CA PHE A 65 1.22 -2.66 5.50
C PHE A 65 0.01 -2.42 4.59
N LYS A 66 -0.63 -3.49 4.14
CA LYS A 66 -1.95 -3.49 3.52
C LYS A 66 -2.77 -4.57 4.20
N TRP A 67 -3.95 -4.20 4.66
CA TRP A 67 -4.94 -5.13 5.20
C TRP A 67 -6.09 -5.25 4.23
N THR A 68 -6.49 -6.47 3.89
CA THR A 68 -7.62 -6.74 3.01
C THR A 68 -8.53 -7.77 3.66
N VAL A 69 -9.81 -7.44 3.79
CA VAL A 69 -10.81 -8.37 4.26
C VAL A 69 -11.23 -9.28 3.11
N ARG A 70 -11.18 -10.58 3.36
CA ARG A 70 -11.63 -11.65 2.47
C ARG A 70 -12.76 -12.40 3.14
N GLU A 71 -13.73 -12.81 2.33
CA GLU A 71 -14.82 -13.68 2.78
C GLU A 71 -14.54 -15.07 2.24
N GLN A 72 -14.79 -16.07 3.06
CA GLN A 72 -14.63 -17.47 2.73
C GLN A 72 -15.61 -18.28 3.57
N ASP A 73 -16.52 -19.00 2.89
CA ASP A 73 -17.49 -19.91 3.50
C ASP A 73 -18.39 -19.24 4.56
N GLY A 74 -18.78 -17.98 4.34
CA GLY A 74 -19.58 -17.18 5.26
C GLY A 74 -18.81 -16.64 6.47
N GLN A 75 -17.49 -16.81 6.50
CA GLN A 75 -16.60 -16.26 7.53
C GLN A 75 -15.67 -15.22 6.91
N TYR A 76 -15.24 -14.27 7.73
CA TYR A 76 -14.33 -13.22 7.29
C TYR A 76 -12.92 -13.45 7.84
N TYR A 77 -11.95 -13.14 7.01
CA TYR A 77 -10.53 -13.20 7.28
C TYR A 77 -9.90 -11.87 6.88
N VAL A 78 -8.84 -11.46 7.56
CA VAL A 78 -8.05 -10.29 7.19
C VAL A 78 -6.67 -10.76 6.77
N ASP A 79 -6.34 -10.51 5.51
CA ASP A 79 -5.02 -10.76 4.94
C ASP A 79 -4.15 -9.49 5.13
N GLU A 80 -3.12 -9.58 5.97
CA GLU A 80 -2.13 -8.53 6.22
C GLU A 80 -0.87 -8.77 5.38
N THR A 81 -0.48 -7.81 4.55
CA THR A 81 0.69 -7.92 3.66
C THR A 81 1.59 -6.71 3.82
N ILE A 82 2.91 -6.89 3.74
CA ILE A 82 3.88 -5.78 3.67
C ILE A 82 4.30 -5.59 2.21
N GLY A 83 4.03 -4.43 1.65
CA GLY A 83 4.23 -4.19 0.22
C GLY A 83 3.33 -5.08 -0.66
N GLU A 84 3.62 -5.11 -1.96
CA GLU A 84 2.73 -5.71 -2.97
C GLU A 84 2.96 -7.20 -3.21
N ASN A 85 4.13 -7.74 -2.82
CA ASN A 85 4.58 -9.08 -3.20
C ASN A 85 4.90 -10.01 -2.03
N SER A 86 4.50 -9.66 -0.80
CA SER A 86 4.77 -10.50 0.37
C SER A 86 3.70 -11.58 0.56
N LYS A 87 4.06 -12.65 1.29
CA LYS A 87 3.08 -13.64 1.74
C LYS A 87 2.16 -13.00 2.80
N PRO A 88 0.84 -13.09 2.65
CA PRO A 88 -0.08 -12.50 3.60
C PRO A 88 -0.10 -13.27 4.93
N LEU A 89 -0.14 -12.54 6.04
CA LEU A 89 -0.49 -13.04 7.35
C LEU A 89 -2.01 -12.99 7.51
N VAL A 90 -2.63 -14.16 7.68
CA VAL A 90 -4.10 -14.27 7.74
C VAL A 90 -4.55 -14.24 9.19
N SER A 91 -5.54 -13.39 9.50
CA SER A 91 -6.23 -13.34 10.79
C SER A 91 -7.70 -13.71 10.61
N GLY A 92 -8.23 -14.62 11.43
CA GLY A 92 -9.61 -15.09 11.37
C GLY A 92 -9.74 -16.58 11.75
N PRO A 93 -10.95 -17.17 11.66
CA PRO A 93 -12.19 -16.56 11.19
C PRO A 93 -12.77 -15.53 12.18
N MET A 94 -13.55 -14.58 11.68
CA MET A 94 -14.31 -13.62 12.47
C MET A 94 -15.56 -13.15 11.74
N ASP A 95 -16.48 -12.49 12.45
CA ASP A 95 -17.68 -11.90 11.87
C ASP A 95 -17.37 -10.67 11.00
N ARG A 96 -18.32 -10.32 10.14
CA ARG A 96 -18.25 -9.18 9.20
C ARG A 96 -17.80 -7.88 9.86
N GLU A 97 -18.48 -7.47 10.93
CA GLU A 97 -18.17 -6.23 11.66
C GLU A 97 -16.87 -6.33 12.45
N ALA A 98 -16.45 -7.54 12.85
CA ALA A 98 -15.18 -7.75 13.52
C ALA A 98 -14.01 -7.59 12.53
N ALA A 99 -14.15 -8.06 11.30
CA ALA A 99 -13.14 -7.90 10.26
C ALA A 99 -12.90 -6.43 9.88
N ILE A 100 -13.97 -5.65 9.70
CA ILE A 100 -13.86 -4.21 9.41
C ILE A 100 -13.14 -3.49 10.56
N ARG A 101 -13.60 -3.69 11.80
CA ARG A 101 -12.98 -3.09 12.98
C ARG A 101 -11.52 -3.49 13.14
N PHE A 102 -11.19 -4.76 12.89
CA PHE A 102 -9.80 -5.22 12.95
C PHE A 102 -8.90 -4.45 11.98
N VAL A 103 -9.37 -4.22 10.75
CA VAL A 103 -8.63 -3.43 9.76
C VAL A 103 -8.47 -1.97 10.21
N ASP A 104 -9.52 -1.37 10.76
CA ASP A 104 -9.49 0.01 11.26
C ASP A 104 -8.53 0.18 12.44
N ASP A 105 -8.61 -0.72 13.42
CA ASP A 105 -7.75 -0.71 14.61
C ASP A 105 -6.27 -0.87 14.22
N ARG A 106 -5.98 -1.75 13.24
CA ARG A 106 -4.61 -1.98 12.75
C ARG A 106 -4.05 -0.78 12.02
N GLU A 107 -4.86 -0.12 11.20
CA GLU A 107 -4.45 1.08 10.50
C GLU A 107 -4.17 2.23 11.48
N ALA A 108 -5.05 2.45 12.46
CA ALA A 108 -4.87 3.46 13.49
C ALA A 108 -3.61 3.19 14.35
N ASP A 109 -3.38 1.95 14.79
CA ASP A 109 -2.15 1.56 15.51
C ASP A 109 -0.90 1.83 14.67
N ALA A 110 -0.91 1.44 13.39
CA ALA A 110 0.22 1.65 12.50
C ALA A 110 0.51 3.15 12.29
N HIS A 111 -0.52 3.98 12.13
CA HIS A 111 -0.40 5.44 12.08
C HIS A 111 0.22 6.02 13.35
N HIS A 112 -0.25 5.59 14.51
CA HIS A 112 0.30 6.03 15.79
C HIS A 112 1.77 5.67 15.92
N ARG A 113 2.12 4.41 15.65
CA ARG A 113 3.50 3.90 15.74
C ARG A 113 4.44 4.59 14.76
N PHE A 114 3.97 4.88 13.55
CA PHE A 114 4.75 5.61 12.56
C PHE A 114 5.02 7.06 12.99
N GLU A 115 4.02 7.73 13.58
CA GLU A 115 4.19 9.10 14.07
C GLU A 115 5.19 9.17 15.22
N VAL A 116 5.12 8.23 16.16
CA VAL A 116 6.11 8.08 17.24
C VAL A 116 7.51 7.87 16.66
N LEU A 117 7.66 6.95 15.72
CA LEU A 117 8.95 6.68 15.06
C LEU A 117 9.51 7.94 14.37
N LYS A 118 8.65 8.71 13.69
CA LYS A 118 9.05 9.95 13.01
C LYS A 118 9.60 10.97 14.02
N GLN A 119 8.95 11.13 15.17
CA GLN A 119 9.40 12.02 16.24
C GLN A 119 10.73 11.57 16.85
N GLU A 120 10.91 10.27 17.08
CA GLU A 120 12.18 9.72 17.55
C GLU A 120 13.32 9.99 16.55
N MET A 121 13.08 9.76 15.26
CA MET A 121 14.07 10.00 14.22
C MET A 121 14.44 11.48 14.10
N ALA A 122 13.46 12.38 14.13
CA ALA A 122 13.69 13.83 14.12
C ALA A 122 14.53 14.26 15.34
N SER A 123 14.23 13.73 16.52
CA SER A 123 14.97 14.03 17.74
C SER A 123 16.42 13.54 17.66
N ARG A 124 16.66 12.32 17.17
CA ARG A 124 18.01 11.78 16.99
C ARG A 124 18.82 12.57 15.95
N ALA A 125 18.19 12.98 14.85
CA ALA A 125 18.82 13.77 13.80
C ALA A 125 19.24 15.17 14.32
N ALA A 126 18.41 15.80 15.17
CA ALA A 126 18.74 17.07 15.81
C ALA A 126 19.96 16.95 16.74
N VAL A 127 19.99 15.92 17.59
CA VAL A 127 21.15 15.66 18.48
C VAL A 127 22.42 15.41 17.68
N ALA A 128 22.35 14.60 16.61
CA ALA A 128 23.50 14.34 15.75
C ALA A 128 24.02 15.61 15.06
N SER A 129 23.13 16.55 14.72
CA SER A 129 23.52 17.84 14.12
C SER A 129 24.24 18.74 15.11
N LEU A 130 23.74 18.86 16.34
CA LEU A 130 24.39 19.65 17.41
C LEU A 130 25.81 19.16 17.72
N ILE A 131 26.01 17.84 17.83
CA ILE A 131 27.35 17.25 18.08
C ILE A 131 28.32 17.56 16.93
N ARG A 132 27.83 17.61 15.68
CA ARG A 132 28.65 17.94 14.50
C ARG A 132 29.05 19.41 14.48
N GLU A 133 28.21 20.31 14.99
CA GLU A 133 28.52 21.74 15.08
C GLU A 133 29.52 22.05 16.20
N GLU A 134 29.45 21.34 17.33
CA GLU A 134 30.37 21.53 18.47
C GLU A 134 31.78 20.95 18.20
N GLY A 135 31.90 19.92 17.37
CA GLY A 135 33.18 19.30 16.99
C GLY A 135 33.90 19.94 15.80
N GLY A 136 33.38 21.05 15.28
CA GLY A 136 33.80 21.71 14.04
C GLY A 136 34.54 23.03 14.23
N GLU A 137 35.31 23.20 15.29
CA GLU A 137 36.22 24.35 15.48
C GLU A 137 37.59 23.85 15.98
N ILE A 138 38.50 23.55 15.05
CA ILE A 138 39.97 23.58 15.26
C ILE A 138 40.67 24.19 14.04
#